data_AF-A0A075MK84-F1
#
_entry.id   AF-A0A075MK84-F1
#
_cell.length_a   1.000
_cell.length_b   1.000
_cell.length_c   1.000
_cell.angle_alpha   90.00
_cell.angle_beta   90.00
_cell.angle_gamma   90.00
#
_symmetry.space_group_name_H-M   'P 1'
#
loop_
_entity.id
_entity.type
_entity.pdbx_description
1 polymer ?
#
loop_
_entity_poly.entity_id
_entity_poly.type
_entity_poly.pdbx_seq_one_letter_code
_entity_poly.pdbx_strand_id
1 'polypeptide(L)'
;MQNTSSDYQYDNIDSDQPTLKDAAIATFDYNFADSNFLEELINKEEGAEIFLSFKQKIFFSITLATLIAFCIFNLSMVTYYFLLAINLLYFLILILRVYIILIGKKNLPISLGVLDLNEQELPGYTILVPLFKESEVISQLVHNLENLDYPKDKLQILLILEETDIQTQTALKQIKLKNYFTPLIVPYSYPQTKPKACNYALKYTTGEYLVIFDAEDKPETLQLKKAVANFKNNDSNLVCCQGVLSYYNLKENWLTQMFSLEYAVLFQRILPAFDHLNLPIPLGGTSNHFKTKILNQLGGWDSYNVTEDADLGIKCARAGFKVKMIPTLTEEEATITLKAWLKQRSRWIKGFIQTYFVHMRNPSQLFRTLGLKGFITFNLMFGVCNFLYILVPLAFIVMYLVSLNIIPLNSSEIIFLKYLNILSLVTGILSIMWSAFEIKQSNAQFKNISCWWSYPLYILLLPIASLLAVYQIFTKLHFWEKTKHGVSLIKNQKLNF
;
A
#
# COMPACT_ATOMS: atom_id res chain seq x y z
N MET A 1 -34.20 61.89 30.92
CA MET A 1 -33.72 60.55 31.35
C MET A 1 -33.31 59.80 30.09
N GLN A 2 -32.02 59.44 30.01
CA GLN A 2 -31.37 58.39 29.18
C GLN A 2 -31.89 58.19 27.73
N ASN A 3 -31.19 58.72 26.72
CA ASN A 3 -30.09 58.10 25.93
C ASN A 3 -30.49 56.95 24.98
N THR A 4 -30.63 57.33 23.70
CA THR A 4 -30.12 56.71 22.45
C THR A 4 -30.24 55.19 22.22
N SER A 5 -31.02 54.82 21.20
CA SER A 5 -30.52 54.01 20.07
C SER A 5 -31.41 54.20 18.83
N SER A 6 -30.84 54.82 17.79
CA SER A 6 -31.34 54.78 16.41
C SER A 6 -30.41 53.88 15.58
N ASP A 7 -31.01 53.29 14.55
CA ASP A 7 -30.38 52.75 13.34
C ASP A 7 -29.69 51.37 13.45
N TYR A 8 -29.58 50.52 12.43
CA TYR A 8 -29.74 50.65 10.97
C TYR A 8 -30.32 49.35 10.39
N GLN A 9 -31.05 49.50 9.28
CA GLN A 9 -31.39 48.43 8.33
C GLN A 9 -30.10 47.77 7.81
N TYR A 10 -30.06 46.44 7.75
CA TYR A 10 -29.05 45.73 6.96
C TYR A 10 -29.55 45.62 5.52
N ASP A 11 -29.09 46.56 4.71
CA ASP A 11 -29.08 46.46 3.26
C ASP A 11 -28.07 45.39 2.79
N ASN A 12 -28.39 44.83 1.63
CA ASN A 12 -27.55 43.98 0.80
C ASN A 12 -26.11 44.51 0.72
N ILE A 13 -25.16 43.68 1.14
CA ILE A 13 -23.76 43.82 0.72
C ILE A 13 -23.47 42.66 -0.21
N ASP A 14 -23.23 43.02 -1.47
CA ASP A 14 -22.71 42.15 -2.53
C ASP A 14 -21.60 41.23 -2.02
N SER A 15 -21.81 39.94 -2.21
CA SER A 15 -20.85 38.86 -1.91
C SER A 15 -19.82 38.66 -3.03
N ASP A 16 -19.38 39.73 -3.68
CA ASP A 16 -18.35 39.71 -4.74
C ASP A 16 -16.92 39.87 -4.15
N GLN A 17 -16.66 39.20 -3.03
CA GLN A 17 -15.29 38.93 -2.60
C GLN A 17 -14.95 37.50 -3.05
N PRO A 18 -13.92 37.32 -3.91
CA PRO A 18 -13.52 35.98 -4.33
C PRO A 18 -13.21 35.19 -3.06
N THR A 19 -13.93 34.09 -2.88
CA THR A 19 -13.67 33.21 -1.75
C THR A 19 -12.23 32.71 -1.86
N LEU A 20 -11.59 32.30 -0.76
CA LEU A 20 -10.29 31.60 -0.80
C LEU A 20 -10.31 30.40 -1.78
N LYS A 21 -11.50 29.88 -2.10
CA LYS A 21 -11.79 28.88 -3.13
C LYS A 21 -11.63 29.44 -4.55
N ASP A 22 -12.13 30.64 -4.84
CA ASP A 22 -11.98 31.29 -6.16
C ASP A 22 -10.54 31.75 -6.43
N ALA A 23 -9.82 32.21 -5.41
CA ALA A 23 -8.39 32.52 -5.52
C ALA A 23 -7.53 31.27 -5.76
N ALA A 24 -7.91 30.12 -5.18
CA ALA A 24 -7.22 28.85 -5.39
C ALA A 24 -7.45 28.27 -6.80
N ILE A 25 -8.63 28.52 -7.39
CA ILE A 25 -8.99 28.12 -8.75
C ILE A 25 -8.34 29.05 -9.80
N ALA A 26 -8.30 30.36 -9.55
CA ALA A 26 -7.73 31.33 -10.50
C ALA A 26 -6.20 31.28 -10.63
N THR A 27 -5.49 30.78 -9.60
CA THR A 27 -4.01 30.81 -9.59
C THR A 27 -3.38 29.63 -10.35
N PHE A 28 -4.12 28.56 -10.62
CA PHE A 28 -3.61 27.43 -11.40
C PHE A 28 -4.70 26.79 -12.25
N ASP A 29 -4.53 26.87 -13.56
CA ASP A 29 -5.37 26.30 -14.63
C ASP A 29 -5.31 24.75 -14.63
N TYR A 30 -5.68 24.10 -13.53
CA TYR A 30 -5.80 22.66 -13.41
C TYR A 30 -7.25 22.24 -13.67
N ASN A 31 -7.59 22.04 -14.94
CA ASN A 31 -8.81 21.35 -15.38
C ASN A 31 -8.77 19.83 -15.10
N PHE A 32 -8.45 19.42 -13.88
CA PHE A 32 -8.41 18.00 -13.50
C PHE A 32 -9.17 17.78 -12.18
N ALA A 33 -10.20 16.93 -12.29
CA ALA A 33 -11.23 16.61 -11.29
C ALA A 33 -12.25 17.74 -11.06
N ASP A 34 -13.47 17.51 -11.55
CA ASP A 34 -14.66 18.26 -11.18
C ASP A 34 -14.72 18.36 -9.65
N SER A 35 -14.89 19.55 -9.08
CA SER A 35 -14.81 19.77 -7.62
C SER A 35 -15.74 18.83 -6.82
N ASN A 36 -16.87 18.46 -7.43
CA ASN A 36 -17.81 17.46 -6.92
C ASN A 36 -17.17 16.06 -6.77
N PHE A 37 -16.26 15.67 -7.66
CA PHE A 37 -15.58 14.38 -7.61
C PHE A 37 -14.58 14.27 -6.46
N LEU A 38 -13.84 15.34 -6.17
CA LEU A 38 -12.95 15.37 -5.00
C LEU A 38 -13.76 15.35 -3.69
N GLU A 39 -14.87 16.08 -3.64
CA GLU A 39 -15.80 16.00 -2.50
C GLU A 39 -16.41 14.60 -2.33
N GLU A 40 -16.74 13.91 -3.43
CA GLU A 40 -17.18 12.51 -3.40
C GLU A 40 -16.09 11.56 -2.87
N LEU A 41 -14.81 11.74 -3.28
CA LEU A 41 -13.67 10.95 -2.79
C LEU A 41 -13.39 11.13 -1.28
N ILE A 42 -13.71 12.31 -0.74
CA ILE A 42 -13.52 12.65 0.68
C ILE A 42 -14.71 12.18 1.53
N ASN A 43 -15.84 11.85 0.91
CA ASN A 43 -17.08 11.55 1.62
C ASN A 43 -16.97 10.27 2.46
N LYS A 44 -17.52 10.28 3.69
CA LYS A 44 -17.39 9.18 4.68
C LYS A 44 -17.92 7.83 4.16
N GLU A 45 -18.80 7.84 3.17
CA GLU A 45 -19.32 6.64 2.52
C GLU A 45 -18.28 5.91 1.63
N GLU A 46 -17.11 6.51 1.38
CA GLU A 46 -15.98 5.88 0.68
C GLU A 46 -14.86 5.42 1.63
N GLY A 47 -15.04 5.51 2.95
CA GLY A 47 -14.08 5.02 3.94
C GLY A 47 -14.25 3.53 4.28
N ALA A 48 -13.19 2.92 4.79
CA ALA A 48 -13.12 1.56 5.29
C ALA A 48 -13.80 1.38 6.66
N GLU A 49 -14.32 2.45 7.27
CA GLU A 49 -15.13 2.42 8.50
C GLU A 49 -16.30 1.45 8.36
N ILE A 50 -16.99 1.53 7.22
CA ILE A 50 -17.92 0.50 6.79
C ILE A 50 -17.10 -0.51 5.98
N PHE A 51 -17.26 -1.82 6.19
CA PHE A 51 -16.61 -2.81 5.33
C PHE A 51 -17.41 -3.02 4.04
N LEU A 52 -18.61 -3.60 4.16
CA LEU A 52 -19.54 -3.83 3.05
C LEU A 52 -20.72 -2.87 3.10
N SER A 53 -20.99 -2.23 1.96
CA SER A 53 -22.23 -1.45 1.77
C SER A 53 -23.46 -2.35 1.79
N PHE A 54 -24.64 -1.76 2.04
CA PHE A 54 -25.91 -2.50 2.03
C PHE A 54 -26.16 -3.20 0.70
N LYS A 55 -25.90 -2.53 -0.43
CA LYS A 55 -26.02 -3.09 -1.79
C LYS A 55 -25.12 -4.31 -1.99
N GLN A 56 -23.86 -4.23 -1.52
CA GLN A 56 -22.93 -5.36 -1.58
C GLN A 56 -23.40 -6.55 -0.74
N LYS A 57 -23.93 -6.31 0.47
CA LYS A 57 -24.48 -7.38 1.31
C LYS A 57 -25.60 -8.13 0.59
N ILE A 58 -26.57 -7.41 0.01
CA ILE A 58 -27.65 -8.02 -0.77
C ILE A 58 -27.09 -8.82 -1.96
N PHE A 59 -26.17 -8.22 -2.72
CA PHE A 59 -25.55 -8.87 -3.87
C PHE A 59 -24.87 -10.19 -3.47
N PHE A 60 -24.09 -10.21 -2.39
CA PHE A 60 -23.43 -11.43 -1.90
C PHE A 60 -24.44 -12.45 -1.38
N SER A 61 -25.49 -12.03 -0.66
CA SER A 61 -26.54 -12.94 -0.20
C SER A 61 -27.27 -13.61 -1.35
N ILE A 62 -27.66 -12.85 -2.39
CA ILE A 62 -28.31 -13.40 -3.58
C ILE A 62 -27.37 -14.33 -4.34
N THR A 63 -26.11 -13.92 -4.54
CA THR A 63 -25.10 -14.73 -5.22
C THR A 63 -24.87 -16.05 -4.48
N LEU A 64 -24.71 -16.01 -3.16
CA LEU A 64 -24.52 -17.19 -2.33
C LEU A 64 -25.74 -18.11 -2.36
N ALA A 65 -26.96 -17.56 -2.21
CA ALA A 65 -28.19 -18.35 -2.31
C ALA A 65 -28.34 -19.03 -3.68
N THR A 66 -27.98 -18.31 -4.75
CA THR A 66 -28.00 -18.82 -6.13
C THR A 66 -26.98 -19.95 -6.32
N LEU A 67 -25.75 -19.79 -5.83
CA LEU A 67 -24.72 -20.82 -5.87
C LEU A 67 -25.13 -22.07 -5.08
N ILE A 68 -25.72 -21.90 -3.89
CA ILE A 68 -26.25 -23.00 -3.08
C ILE A 68 -27.36 -23.73 -3.84
N ALA A 69 -28.31 -23.01 -4.44
CA ALA A 69 -29.37 -23.60 -5.25
C ALA A 69 -28.79 -24.43 -6.41
N PHE A 70 -27.82 -23.89 -7.17
CA PHE A 70 -27.16 -24.64 -8.24
C PHE A 70 -26.42 -25.89 -7.74
N CYS A 71 -25.75 -25.81 -6.59
CA CYS A 71 -25.10 -26.97 -5.98
C CYS A 71 -26.11 -28.07 -5.59
N ILE A 72 -27.31 -27.70 -5.15
CA ILE A 72 -28.39 -28.65 -4.82
C ILE A 72 -28.91 -29.34 -6.10
N PHE A 73 -29.09 -28.57 -7.20
CA PHE A 73 -29.60 -29.12 -8.45
C PHE A 73 -28.58 -29.96 -9.24
N ASN A 74 -27.32 -29.52 -9.30
CA ASN A 74 -26.28 -30.20 -10.09
C ASN A 74 -24.86 -29.94 -9.54
N LEU A 75 -24.55 -30.60 -8.42
CA LEU A 75 -23.24 -30.50 -7.76
C LEU A 75 -22.07 -30.82 -8.70
N SER A 76 -22.22 -31.84 -9.56
CA SER A 76 -21.21 -32.29 -10.51
C SER A 76 -20.82 -31.20 -11.50
N MET A 77 -21.82 -30.62 -12.17
CA MET A 77 -21.62 -29.55 -13.14
C MET A 77 -20.99 -28.31 -12.50
N VAL A 78 -21.50 -27.90 -11.33
CA VAL A 78 -20.94 -26.75 -10.59
C VAL A 78 -19.49 -27.01 -10.21
N THR A 79 -19.17 -28.20 -9.71
CA THR A 79 -17.80 -28.59 -9.34
C THR A 79 -16.86 -28.56 -10.54
N TYR A 80 -17.29 -29.13 -11.68
CA TYR A 80 -16.49 -29.15 -12.90
C TYR A 80 -16.13 -27.74 -13.36
N TYR A 81 -17.12 -26.87 -13.52
CA TYR A 81 -16.90 -25.50 -14.00
C TYR A 81 -16.17 -24.62 -12.98
N PHE A 82 -16.38 -24.82 -11.68
CA PHE A 82 -15.62 -24.15 -10.63
C PHE A 82 -14.12 -24.49 -10.73
N LEU A 83 -13.77 -25.77 -10.82
CA LEU A 83 -12.38 -26.21 -10.95
C LEU A 83 -11.76 -25.72 -12.27
N LEU A 84 -12.52 -25.79 -13.38
CA LEU A 84 -12.07 -25.28 -14.67
C LEU A 84 -11.80 -23.77 -14.62
N ALA A 85 -12.73 -22.98 -14.07
CA ALA A 85 -12.61 -21.53 -13.96
C ALA A 85 -11.40 -21.12 -13.10
N ILE A 86 -11.18 -21.79 -11.96
CA ILE A 86 -10.00 -21.51 -11.11
C ILE A 86 -8.70 -21.79 -11.86
N ASN A 87 -8.61 -22.91 -12.56
CA ASN A 87 -7.40 -23.25 -13.34
C ASN A 87 -7.16 -22.22 -14.45
N LEU A 88 -8.18 -21.89 -15.25
CA LEU A 88 -8.07 -20.89 -16.32
C LEU A 88 -7.66 -19.51 -15.78
N LEU A 89 -8.28 -19.07 -14.69
CA LEU A 89 -7.94 -17.82 -14.02
C LEU A 89 -6.50 -17.85 -13.50
N TYR A 90 -6.08 -18.96 -12.88
CA TYR A 90 -4.72 -19.13 -12.39
C TYR A 90 -3.69 -19.06 -13.53
N PHE A 91 -3.93 -19.74 -14.66
CA PHE A 91 -3.06 -19.64 -15.84
C PHE A 91 -2.98 -18.23 -16.39
N LEU A 92 -4.11 -17.53 -16.49
CA LEU A 92 -4.14 -16.14 -16.93
C LEU A 92 -3.26 -15.26 -16.03
N ILE A 93 -3.37 -15.42 -14.71
CA ILE A 93 -2.52 -14.70 -13.74
C ILE A 93 -1.04 -15.05 -13.90
N LEU A 94 -0.69 -16.32 -14.12
CA LEU A 94 0.70 -16.72 -14.34
C LEU A 94 1.30 -16.08 -15.60
N ILE A 95 0.55 -16.07 -16.72
CA ILE A 95 0.97 -15.44 -17.97
C ILE A 95 1.17 -13.93 -17.77
N LEU A 96 0.18 -13.27 -17.16
CA LEU A 96 0.25 -11.84 -16.86
C LEU A 96 1.42 -11.52 -15.92
N ARG A 97 1.66 -12.34 -14.90
CA ARG A 97 2.79 -12.17 -13.98
C ARG A 97 4.13 -12.21 -14.71
N VAL A 98 4.35 -13.20 -15.58
CA VAL A 98 5.59 -13.30 -16.36
C VAL A 98 5.73 -12.08 -17.27
N TYR A 99 4.66 -11.69 -17.97
CA TYR A 99 4.65 -10.50 -18.82
C TYR A 99 5.01 -9.21 -18.06
N ILE A 100 4.37 -8.98 -16.92
CA ILE A 100 4.63 -7.82 -16.05
C ILE A 100 6.08 -7.81 -15.55
N ILE A 101 6.61 -8.94 -15.11
CA ILE A 101 8.02 -9.03 -14.66
C ILE A 101 8.99 -8.69 -15.80
N LEU A 102 8.73 -9.18 -17.02
CA LEU A 102 9.57 -8.88 -18.19
C LEU A 102 9.55 -7.40 -18.57
N ILE A 103 8.39 -6.74 -18.45
CA ILE A 103 8.29 -5.29 -18.69
C ILE A 103 9.05 -4.52 -17.61
N GLY A 104 8.83 -4.86 -16.34
CA GLY A 104 9.48 -4.19 -15.22
C GLY A 104 11.00 -4.31 -15.26
N LYS A 105 11.51 -5.48 -15.65
CA LYS A 105 12.94 -5.71 -15.85
C LYS A 105 13.55 -4.76 -16.88
N LYS A 106 12.83 -4.46 -17.96
CA LYS A 106 13.32 -3.58 -19.04
C LYS A 106 13.19 -2.09 -18.69
N ASN A 107 12.25 -1.74 -17.82
CA ASN A 107 11.86 -0.37 -17.52
C ASN A 107 12.08 -0.04 -16.04
N LEU A 108 13.29 -0.29 -15.56
CA LEU A 108 13.68 0.14 -14.21
C LEU A 108 13.74 1.67 -14.13
N PRO A 109 13.37 2.28 -13.00
CA PRO A 109 13.44 3.72 -12.83
C PRO A 109 14.88 4.24 -13.03
N ILE A 110 15.01 5.33 -13.80
CA ILE A 110 16.31 5.96 -14.09
C ILE A 110 16.55 7.07 -13.10
N SER A 111 17.77 7.15 -12.55
CA SER A 111 18.14 8.23 -11.64
C SER A 111 18.26 9.52 -12.44
N LEU A 112 17.43 10.49 -12.11
CA LEU A 112 17.59 11.85 -12.62
C LEU A 112 18.74 12.55 -11.89
N GLY A 113 19.38 13.50 -12.55
CA GLY A 113 20.53 14.23 -12.03
C GLY A 113 20.17 14.98 -10.74
N VAL A 114 20.67 14.49 -9.61
CA VAL A 114 20.55 15.14 -8.30
C VAL A 114 21.60 16.24 -8.14
N LEU A 115 22.74 16.09 -8.84
CA LEU A 115 23.90 16.98 -8.74
C LEU A 115 23.65 18.37 -9.34
N ASP A 116 22.68 18.49 -10.24
CA ASP A 116 22.34 19.75 -10.90
C ASP A 116 21.32 20.59 -10.10
N LEU A 117 20.85 20.10 -8.95
CA LEU A 117 19.91 20.84 -8.11
C LEU A 117 20.63 21.93 -7.32
N ASN A 118 20.27 23.19 -7.58
CA ASN A 118 20.69 24.31 -6.74
C ASN A 118 20.05 24.20 -5.35
N GLU A 119 20.86 24.09 -4.30
CA GLU A 119 20.39 23.96 -2.92
C GLU A 119 19.55 25.15 -2.45
N GLN A 120 19.85 26.35 -2.97
CA GLN A 120 19.10 27.57 -2.66
C GLN A 120 17.67 27.54 -3.23
N GLU A 121 17.44 26.76 -4.30
CA GLU A 121 16.15 26.60 -4.97
C GLU A 121 15.41 25.31 -4.58
N LEU A 122 15.96 24.54 -3.63
CA LEU A 122 15.23 23.42 -3.05
C LEU A 122 14.02 23.94 -2.27
N PRO A 123 12.84 23.34 -2.40
CA PRO A 123 11.65 23.78 -1.66
C PRO A 123 11.67 23.31 -0.20
N GLY A 124 10.70 23.76 0.59
CA GLY A 124 10.49 23.21 1.93
C GLY A 124 10.04 21.75 1.86
N TYR A 125 10.52 20.92 2.79
CA TYR A 125 10.19 19.49 2.85
C TYR A 125 9.75 19.10 4.26
N THR A 126 8.61 18.41 4.37
CA THR A 126 8.15 17.82 5.64
C THR A 126 8.34 16.31 5.66
N ILE A 127 8.91 15.77 6.73
CA ILE A 127 8.99 14.34 7.01
C ILE A 127 7.99 14.04 8.14
N LEU A 128 7.06 13.12 7.90
CA LEU A 128 6.18 12.55 8.92
C LEU A 128 6.74 11.23 9.42
N VAL A 129 6.83 11.07 10.74
CA VAL A 129 7.24 9.80 11.35
C VAL A 129 6.26 9.42 12.46
N PRO A 130 5.32 8.50 12.21
CA PRO A 130 4.42 7.97 13.22
C PRO A 130 5.16 7.03 14.19
N LEU A 131 5.05 7.31 15.48
CA LEU A 131 5.71 6.59 16.57
C LEU A 131 4.66 6.08 17.56
N PHE A 132 4.54 4.76 17.66
CA PHE A 132 3.68 4.11 18.64
C PHE A 132 4.33 2.83 19.16
N LYS A 133 4.75 2.81 20.42
CA LYS A 133 5.52 1.75 21.09
C LYS A 133 6.85 1.48 20.41
N GLU A 134 7.61 2.54 20.12
CA GLU A 134 8.86 2.50 19.35
C GLU A 134 10.08 2.99 20.16
N SER A 135 10.02 2.90 21.50
CA SER A 135 11.10 3.37 22.38
C SER A 135 12.46 2.73 22.10
N GLU A 136 12.50 1.52 21.53
CA GLU A 136 13.74 0.77 21.24
C GLU A 136 14.48 1.29 19.99
N VAL A 137 13.80 1.99 19.06
CA VAL A 137 14.36 2.39 17.76
C VAL A 137 14.57 3.90 17.58
N ILE A 138 14.12 4.73 18.53
CA ILE A 138 14.14 6.20 18.40
C ILE A 138 15.56 6.76 18.13
N SER A 139 16.58 6.26 18.82
CA SER A 139 17.96 6.74 18.60
C SER A 139 18.45 6.46 17.18
N GLN A 140 18.14 5.27 16.66
CA GLN A 140 18.48 4.89 15.28
C GLN A 140 17.71 5.73 14.28
N LEU A 141 16.41 5.95 14.53
CA LEU A 141 15.55 6.80 13.71
C LEU A 141 16.13 8.21 13.57
N VAL A 142 16.41 8.88 14.69
CA VAL A 142 16.94 10.25 14.68
C VAL A 142 18.26 10.29 13.89
N HIS A 143 19.16 9.33 14.12
CA HIS A 143 20.41 9.24 13.36
C HIS A 143 20.18 9.06 11.85
N ASN A 144 19.29 8.15 11.44
CA ASN A 144 18.97 7.91 10.03
C ASN A 144 18.43 9.17 9.34
N LEU A 145 17.53 9.91 10.00
CA LEU A 145 16.95 11.13 9.44
C LEU A 145 17.94 12.30 9.41
N GLU A 146 18.87 12.36 10.36
CA GLU A 146 19.94 13.35 10.32
C GLU A 146 20.89 13.15 9.13
N ASN A 147 21.12 11.89 8.72
CA ASN A 147 21.96 11.52 7.59
C ASN A 147 21.34 11.83 6.20
N LEU A 148 20.10 12.31 6.14
CA LEU A 148 19.51 12.79 4.88
C LEU A 148 20.21 14.08 4.43
N ASP A 149 20.68 14.10 3.19
CA ASP A 149 21.30 15.26 2.55
C ASP A 149 20.21 16.17 1.97
N TYR A 150 19.82 17.16 2.79
CA TYR A 150 18.88 18.22 2.44
C TYR A 150 19.16 19.45 3.31
N PRO A 151 18.97 20.70 2.82
CA PRO A 151 19.14 21.90 3.62
C PRO A 151 18.28 21.86 4.87
N LYS A 152 18.91 21.88 6.05
CA LYS A 152 18.24 21.65 7.34
C LYS A 152 17.30 22.78 7.73
N ASP A 153 17.55 24.00 7.25
CA ASP A 153 16.69 25.17 7.36
C ASP A 153 15.39 25.06 6.55
N LYS A 154 15.35 24.15 5.57
CA LYS A 154 14.17 23.86 4.73
C LYS A 154 13.48 22.55 5.11
N LEU A 155 13.95 21.89 6.15
CA LEU A 155 13.45 20.59 6.59
C LEU A 155 12.58 20.76 7.84
N GLN A 156 11.43 20.11 7.83
CA GLN A 156 10.57 19.94 9.00
C GLN A 156 10.40 18.44 9.24
N ILE A 157 10.73 17.94 10.44
CA ILE A 157 10.54 16.54 10.80
C ILE A 157 9.53 16.48 11.94
N LEU A 158 8.35 15.94 11.65
CA LEU A 158 7.27 15.75 12.63
C LEU A 158 7.37 14.34 13.21
N LEU A 159 7.74 14.24 14.48
CA LEU A 159 7.75 12.98 15.24
C LEU A 159 6.39 12.83 15.93
N ILE A 160 5.51 12.02 15.33
CA ILE A 160 4.09 11.95 15.69
C ILE A 160 3.91 10.89 16.78
N LEU A 161 3.48 11.30 17.96
CA LEU A 161 3.36 10.46 19.15
C LEU A 161 1.90 10.35 19.57
N GLU A 162 1.49 9.17 20.00
CA GLU A 162 0.19 9.00 20.65
C GLU A 162 0.24 9.51 22.10
N GLU A 163 -0.76 10.28 22.53
CA GLU A 163 -0.91 10.77 23.91
C GLU A 163 -0.78 9.64 24.95
N THR A 164 -1.30 8.46 24.62
CA THR A 164 -1.29 7.28 25.50
C THR A 164 0.07 6.58 25.59
N ASP A 165 1.03 6.89 24.71
CA ASP A 165 2.31 6.19 24.63
C ASP A 165 3.43 6.90 25.43
N ILE A 166 3.28 6.86 26.75
CA ILE A 166 4.20 7.51 27.70
C ILE A 166 5.62 6.98 27.57
N GLN A 167 5.81 5.70 27.22
CA GLN A 167 7.12 5.08 27.10
C GLN A 167 7.94 5.70 25.95
N THR A 168 7.36 5.78 24.76
CA THR A 168 8.04 6.39 23.60
C THR A 168 8.24 7.89 23.80
N GLN A 169 7.26 8.60 24.38
CA GLN A 169 7.41 10.02 24.73
C GLN A 169 8.57 10.26 25.70
N THR A 170 8.73 9.40 26.72
CA THR A 170 9.82 9.50 27.69
C THR A 170 11.18 9.24 27.05
N ALA A 171 11.27 8.20 26.21
CA ALA A 171 12.49 7.89 25.46
C ALA A 171 12.90 9.04 24.53
N LEU A 172 11.93 9.68 23.84
CA LEU A 172 12.23 10.81 22.97
C LEU A 172 12.76 12.03 23.74
N LYS A 173 12.22 12.30 24.94
CA LYS A 173 12.68 13.42 25.80
C LYS A 173 14.14 13.28 26.24
N GLN A 174 14.71 12.08 26.21
CA GLN A 174 16.12 11.84 26.54
C GLN A 174 17.07 12.16 25.38
N ILE A 175 16.55 12.35 24.17
CA ILE A 175 17.34 12.65 22.97
C ILE A 175 17.38 14.16 22.76
N LYS A 176 18.59 14.69 22.54
CA LYS A 176 18.79 16.10 22.19
C LYS A 176 18.41 16.33 20.72
N LEU A 177 17.14 16.64 20.48
CA LEU A 177 16.62 16.94 19.15
C LEU A 177 17.13 18.29 18.63
N LYS A 178 17.46 18.34 17.33
CA LYS A 178 17.75 19.60 16.62
C LYS A 178 16.47 20.37 16.32
N ASN A 179 16.60 21.66 16.00
CA ASN A 179 15.47 22.59 15.79
C ASN A 179 14.49 22.18 14.67
N TYR A 180 14.94 21.43 13.67
CA TYR A 180 14.09 20.92 12.61
C TYR A 180 13.30 19.65 12.97
N PHE A 181 13.47 19.11 14.20
CA PHE A 181 12.61 18.06 14.74
C PHE A 181 11.54 18.66 15.65
N THR A 182 10.28 18.31 15.40
CA THR A 182 9.13 18.73 16.19
C THR A 182 8.36 17.50 16.66
N PRO A 183 8.38 17.20 17.98
CA PRO A 183 7.46 16.23 18.56
C PRO A 183 6.03 16.74 18.48
N LEU A 184 5.11 15.95 17.95
CA LEU A 184 3.70 16.27 17.85
C LEU A 184 2.87 15.20 18.57
N ILE A 185 2.17 15.58 19.62
CA ILE A 185 1.30 14.67 20.37
C ILE A 185 -0.09 14.67 19.74
N VAL A 186 -0.55 13.49 19.33
CA VAL A 186 -1.88 13.23 18.82
C VAL A 186 -2.80 12.95 20.01
N PRO A 187 -3.89 13.73 20.19
CA PRO A 187 -4.87 13.48 21.23
C PRO A 187 -5.53 12.12 21.05
N TYR A 188 -5.81 11.44 22.17
CA TYR A 188 -6.45 10.14 22.14
C TYR A 188 -7.81 10.20 21.43
N SER A 189 -8.02 9.30 20.47
CA SER A 189 -9.34 9.07 19.88
C SER A 189 -9.38 7.76 19.09
N TYR A 190 -10.58 7.22 18.87
CA TYR A 190 -10.78 6.01 18.09
C TYR A 190 -10.99 6.31 16.59
N PRO A 191 -10.50 5.47 15.65
CA PRO A 191 -9.52 4.41 15.87
C PRO A 191 -8.13 5.01 16.16
N GLN A 192 -7.27 4.26 16.87
CA GLN A 192 -5.88 4.65 17.13
C GLN A 192 -4.97 3.94 16.13
N THR A 193 -4.67 4.60 15.01
CA THR A 193 -4.01 4.02 13.83
C THR A 193 -3.00 4.99 13.22
N LYS A 194 -2.00 4.43 12.52
CA LYS A 194 -1.00 5.18 11.74
C LYS A 194 -1.65 6.23 10.81
N PRO A 195 -2.60 5.88 9.90
CA PRO A 195 -3.22 6.87 9.02
C PRO A 195 -3.85 8.05 9.75
N LYS A 196 -4.49 7.78 10.90
CA LYS A 196 -5.19 8.79 11.70
C LYS A 196 -4.20 9.76 12.37
N ALA A 197 -3.10 9.24 12.90
CA ALA A 197 -1.99 10.05 13.41
C ALA A 197 -1.36 10.92 12.30
N CYS A 198 -1.14 10.34 11.12
CA CYS A 198 -0.62 11.06 9.95
C CYS A 198 -1.58 12.17 9.48
N ASN A 199 -2.89 11.93 9.44
CA ASN A 199 -3.89 12.96 9.10
C ASN A 199 -3.93 14.12 10.11
N TYR A 200 -3.73 13.84 11.40
CA TYR A 200 -3.61 14.89 12.40
C TYR A 200 -2.37 15.74 12.13
N ALA A 201 -1.22 15.08 11.90
CA ALA A 201 0.04 15.76 11.59
C ALA A 201 0.02 16.55 10.29
N LEU A 202 -0.75 16.10 9.28
CA LEU A 202 -0.86 16.74 7.98
C LEU A 202 -1.25 18.23 8.09
N LYS A 203 -2.05 18.59 9.10
CA LYS A 203 -2.48 19.97 9.39
C LYS A 203 -1.35 20.91 9.82
N TYR A 204 -0.22 20.36 10.26
CA TYR A 204 0.94 21.09 10.77
C TYR A 204 2.13 21.10 9.79
N THR A 205 1.92 20.54 8.59
CA THR A 205 2.96 20.41 7.57
C THR A 205 3.22 21.77 6.91
N THR A 206 4.49 22.11 6.73
CA THR A 206 4.91 23.38 6.11
C THR A 206 5.64 23.22 4.79
N GLY A 207 6.10 22.01 4.47
CA GLY A 207 6.83 21.72 3.25
C GLY A 207 5.93 21.68 2.01
N GLU A 208 6.47 22.12 0.87
CA GLU A 208 5.83 21.94 -0.44
C GLU A 208 5.69 20.45 -0.77
N TYR A 209 6.71 19.68 -0.39
CA TYR A 209 6.70 18.22 -0.46
C TYR A 209 6.68 17.59 0.93
N LEU A 210 6.12 16.38 0.98
CA LEU A 210 5.99 15.60 2.19
C LEU A 210 6.42 14.16 1.95
N VAL A 211 7.06 13.52 2.93
CA VAL A 211 7.30 12.07 2.92
C VAL A 211 6.89 11.47 4.25
N ILE A 212 6.43 10.21 4.23
CA ILE A 212 6.29 9.40 5.45
C ILE A 212 7.45 8.42 5.54
N PHE A 213 8.04 8.31 6.72
CA PHE A 213 8.92 7.21 7.12
C PHE A 213 8.38 6.48 8.34
N ASP A 214 8.55 5.16 8.38
CA ASP A 214 8.36 4.35 9.57
C ASP A 214 9.57 4.47 10.52
N ALA A 215 9.40 4.03 11.77
CA ALA A 215 10.36 4.30 12.84
C ALA A 215 11.70 3.57 12.66
N GLU A 216 11.68 2.42 11.97
CA GLU A 216 12.84 1.58 11.68
C GLU A 216 13.55 1.95 10.36
N ASP A 217 12.94 2.83 9.57
CA ASP A 217 13.40 3.09 8.21
C ASP A 217 14.79 3.69 8.16
N LYS A 218 15.52 3.24 7.15
CA LYS A 218 16.79 3.82 6.74
C LYS A 218 16.70 4.27 5.28
N PRO A 219 16.23 5.50 5.03
CA PRO A 219 16.19 6.05 3.69
C PRO A 219 17.61 6.35 3.19
N GLU A 220 17.81 6.23 1.89
CA GLU A 220 19.05 6.66 1.22
C GLU A 220 19.31 8.16 1.44
N THR A 221 20.57 8.54 1.67
CA THR A 221 20.99 9.92 1.94
C THR A 221 20.41 10.96 0.97
N LEU A 222 20.39 10.69 -0.33
CA LEU A 222 19.93 11.64 -1.36
C LEU A 222 18.43 11.51 -1.70
N GLN A 223 17.66 10.72 -0.93
CA GLN A 223 16.29 10.34 -1.30
C GLN A 223 15.36 11.54 -1.50
N LEU A 224 15.41 12.54 -0.60
CA LEU A 224 14.57 13.75 -0.73
C LEU A 224 14.90 14.52 -2.02
N LYS A 225 16.19 14.72 -2.31
CA LYS A 225 16.64 15.42 -3.52
C LYS A 225 16.23 14.64 -4.80
N LYS A 226 16.31 13.30 -4.79
CA LYS A 226 15.81 12.45 -5.90
C LYS A 226 14.31 12.60 -6.15
N ALA A 227 13.51 12.71 -5.08
CA ALA A 227 12.08 12.97 -5.21
C ALA A 227 11.81 14.36 -5.80
N VAL A 228 12.50 15.41 -5.31
CA VAL A 228 12.40 16.76 -5.87
C VAL A 228 12.77 16.79 -7.35
N ALA A 229 13.87 16.14 -7.74
CA ALA A 229 14.26 16.05 -9.15
C ALA A 229 13.16 15.42 -10.00
N ASN A 230 12.45 14.40 -9.50
CA ASN A 230 11.33 13.80 -10.23
C ASN A 230 10.12 14.73 -10.32
N PHE A 231 9.77 15.44 -9.25
CA PHE A 231 8.68 16.41 -9.33
C PHE A 231 8.96 17.57 -10.28
N LYS A 232 10.21 18.05 -10.35
CA LYS A 232 10.61 19.14 -11.26
C LYS A 232 10.67 18.71 -12.74
N ASN A 233 11.10 17.47 -13.02
CA ASN A 233 11.36 16.99 -14.39
C ASN A 233 10.24 16.16 -15.02
N ASN A 234 9.09 16.03 -14.36
CA ASN A 234 7.94 15.29 -14.90
C ASN A 234 6.71 16.19 -14.98
N ASP A 235 5.67 15.68 -15.66
CA ASP A 235 4.37 16.32 -15.77
C ASP A 235 3.83 16.81 -14.42
N SER A 236 3.10 17.93 -14.46
CA SER A 236 2.46 18.52 -13.28
C SER A 236 1.47 17.59 -12.57
N ASN A 237 0.93 16.59 -13.28
CA ASN A 237 0.05 15.56 -12.73
C ASN A 237 0.76 14.44 -11.94
N LEU A 238 2.10 14.44 -11.86
CA LEU A 238 2.84 13.59 -10.92
C LEU A 238 2.64 14.13 -9.50
N VAL A 239 2.01 13.34 -8.63
CA VAL A 239 1.69 13.76 -7.25
C VAL A 239 2.39 12.95 -6.19
N CYS A 240 2.83 11.73 -6.52
CA CYS A 240 3.55 10.86 -5.60
C CYS A 240 4.74 10.17 -6.28
N CYS A 241 5.90 10.19 -5.63
CA CYS A 241 7.04 9.36 -5.97
C CYS A 241 7.22 8.27 -4.89
N GLN A 242 7.19 7.00 -5.29
CA GLN A 242 7.41 5.84 -4.43
C GLN A 242 8.88 5.39 -4.52
N GLY A 243 9.57 5.36 -3.39
CA GLY A 243 10.88 4.72 -3.26
C GLY A 243 10.81 3.19 -3.30
N VAL A 244 11.91 2.54 -3.68
CA VAL A 244 12.06 1.09 -3.63
C VAL A 244 12.32 0.67 -2.17
N LEU A 245 11.60 -0.34 -1.69
CA LEU A 245 11.77 -0.87 -0.34
C LEU A 245 12.57 -2.18 -0.38
N SER A 246 13.44 -2.37 0.62
CA SER A 246 14.24 -3.58 0.82
C SER A 246 14.48 -3.80 2.31
N TYR A 247 15.09 -4.93 2.68
CA TYR A 247 15.37 -5.28 4.07
C TYR A 247 16.86 -5.35 4.34
N TYR A 248 17.33 -4.66 5.39
CA TYR A 248 18.75 -4.72 5.77
C TYR A 248 19.13 -6.08 6.38
N ASN A 249 18.18 -6.77 7.02
CA ASN A 249 18.39 -8.07 7.67
C ASN A 249 18.09 -9.27 6.75
N LEU A 250 18.22 -9.08 5.43
CA LEU A 250 17.97 -10.12 4.43
C LEU A 250 18.75 -11.42 4.67
N LYS A 251 19.90 -11.37 5.35
CA LYS A 251 20.77 -12.53 5.61
C LYS A 251 20.49 -13.25 6.93
N GLU A 252 19.53 -12.76 7.73
CA GLU A 252 19.33 -13.23 9.10
C GLU A 252 18.81 -14.67 9.17
N ASN A 253 17.80 -15.04 8.38
CA ASN A 253 17.33 -16.42 8.30
C ASN A 253 16.61 -16.70 6.97
N TRP A 254 16.14 -17.94 6.80
CA TRP A 254 15.40 -18.35 5.60
C TRP A 254 14.17 -17.47 5.32
N LEU A 255 13.42 -17.12 6.35
CA LEU A 255 12.21 -16.31 6.22
C LEU A 255 12.54 -14.89 5.74
N THR A 256 13.58 -14.25 6.30
CA THR A 256 13.99 -12.91 5.86
C THR A 256 14.53 -12.92 4.43
N GLN A 257 15.22 -13.99 4.01
CA GLN A 257 15.66 -14.17 2.62
C GLN A 257 14.48 -14.27 1.65
N MET A 258 13.48 -15.10 1.97
CA MET A 258 12.29 -15.27 1.12
C MET A 258 11.44 -14.00 1.06
N PHE A 259 11.28 -13.32 2.20
CA PHE A 259 10.53 -12.08 2.28
C PHE A 259 11.22 -10.97 1.46
N SER A 260 12.55 -10.86 1.56
CA SER A 260 13.34 -9.93 0.74
C SER A 260 13.23 -10.22 -0.75
N LEU A 261 13.20 -11.50 -1.15
CA LEU A 261 13.00 -11.89 -2.55
C LEU A 261 11.62 -11.46 -3.05
N GLU A 262 10.57 -11.63 -2.24
CA GLU A 262 9.22 -11.17 -2.58
C GLU A 262 9.17 -9.65 -2.77
N TYR A 263 9.76 -8.89 -1.84
CA TYR A 263 9.86 -7.42 -1.92
C TYR A 263 10.61 -6.98 -3.18
N ALA A 264 11.73 -7.62 -3.50
CA ALA A 264 12.49 -7.30 -4.70
C ALA A 264 11.67 -7.58 -5.98
N VAL A 265 10.91 -8.68 -6.04
CA VAL A 265 9.98 -8.93 -7.16
C VAL A 265 8.92 -7.84 -7.25
N LEU A 266 8.34 -7.41 -6.13
CA LEU A 266 7.32 -6.36 -6.11
C LEU A 266 7.90 -5.00 -6.55
N PHE A 267 8.86 -4.45 -5.80
CA PHE A 267 9.35 -3.08 -5.97
C PHE A 267 10.32 -2.91 -7.13
N GLN A 268 11.01 -3.97 -7.56
CA GLN A 268 11.98 -3.88 -8.67
C GLN A 268 11.45 -4.46 -9.97
N ARG A 269 10.29 -5.15 -9.99
CA ARG A 269 9.70 -5.67 -11.25
C ARG A 269 8.24 -5.28 -11.42
N ILE A 270 7.38 -5.66 -10.50
CA ILE A 270 5.93 -5.45 -10.68
C ILE A 270 5.58 -3.95 -10.71
N LEU A 271 6.02 -3.17 -9.71
CA LEU A 271 5.67 -1.74 -9.65
C LEU A 271 6.34 -0.90 -10.75
N PRO A 272 7.61 -1.12 -11.15
CA PRO A 272 8.18 -0.46 -12.33
C PRO A 272 7.41 -0.77 -13.63
N ALA A 273 6.88 -1.98 -13.78
CA ALA A 273 6.04 -2.31 -14.92
C ALA A 273 4.71 -1.54 -14.88
N PHE A 274 4.12 -1.37 -13.69
CA PHE A 274 2.88 -0.62 -13.53
C PHE A 274 3.10 0.87 -13.86
N ASP A 275 4.19 1.45 -13.36
CA ASP A 275 4.63 2.81 -13.70
C ASP A 275 4.77 2.98 -15.22
N HIS A 276 5.56 2.12 -15.87
CA HIS A 276 5.77 2.17 -17.32
C HIS A 276 4.48 2.04 -18.13
N LEU A 277 3.55 1.18 -17.69
CA LEU A 277 2.28 0.94 -18.36
C LEU A 277 1.18 1.95 -17.99
N ASN A 278 1.49 2.95 -17.14
CA ASN A 278 0.52 3.89 -16.56
C ASN A 278 -0.67 3.18 -15.90
N LEU A 279 -0.38 2.12 -15.13
CA LEU A 279 -1.37 1.40 -14.34
C LEU A 279 -1.42 1.94 -12.91
N PRO A 280 -2.55 1.81 -12.19
CA PRO A 280 -2.64 2.20 -10.79
C PRO A 280 -1.57 1.47 -9.95
N ILE A 281 -0.81 2.23 -9.16
CA ILE A 281 0.27 1.72 -8.30
C ILE A 281 -0.24 1.72 -6.86
N PRO A 282 -0.29 0.56 -6.17
CA PRO A 282 -0.43 0.57 -4.72
C PRO A 282 0.86 1.13 -4.12
N LEU A 283 0.73 2.14 -3.26
CA LEU A 283 1.89 2.64 -2.54
C LEU A 283 2.36 1.60 -1.52
N GLY A 284 3.67 1.59 -1.24
CA GLY A 284 4.20 0.89 -0.07
C GLY A 284 3.94 1.71 1.20
N GLY A 285 4.19 1.12 2.38
CA GLY A 285 3.88 1.77 3.66
C GLY A 285 4.75 2.96 4.01
N THR A 286 5.83 3.17 3.26
CA THR A 286 6.83 4.20 3.49
C THR A 286 7.48 4.67 2.18
N SER A 287 8.29 5.73 2.28
CA SER A 287 8.99 6.39 1.16
C SER A 287 8.04 6.86 0.07
N ASN A 288 6.84 7.30 0.51
CA ASN A 288 5.86 7.93 -0.34
C ASN A 288 6.08 9.44 -0.28
N HIS A 289 6.71 9.99 -1.31
CA HIS A 289 6.93 11.43 -1.41
C HIS A 289 5.76 12.05 -2.14
N PHE A 290 5.07 13.00 -1.53
CA PHE A 290 3.88 13.66 -2.07
C PHE A 290 4.09 15.15 -2.32
N LYS A 291 3.33 15.69 -3.27
CA LYS A 291 2.97 17.11 -3.25
C LYS A 291 2.00 17.36 -2.08
N THR A 292 2.44 18.08 -1.05
CA THR A 292 1.68 18.26 0.20
C THR A 292 0.29 18.84 -0.04
N LYS A 293 0.18 19.82 -0.95
CA LYS A 293 -1.11 20.44 -1.32
C LYS A 293 -2.09 19.41 -1.90
N ILE A 294 -1.62 18.52 -2.78
CA ILE A 294 -2.49 17.53 -3.43
C ILE A 294 -2.91 16.44 -2.44
N LEU A 295 -2.01 15.99 -1.57
CA LEU A 295 -2.34 15.04 -0.51
C LEU A 295 -3.44 15.57 0.42
N ASN A 296 -3.38 16.86 0.78
CA ASN A 296 -4.45 17.54 1.52
C ASN A 296 -5.78 17.55 0.75
N GLN A 297 -5.74 17.85 -0.56
CA GLN A 297 -6.92 17.83 -1.43
C GLN A 297 -7.53 16.44 -1.59
N LEU A 298 -6.72 15.37 -1.50
CA LEU A 298 -7.19 13.98 -1.50
C LEU A 298 -7.77 13.52 -0.15
N GLY A 299 -7.74 14.37 0.87
CA GLY A 299 -8.23 14.04 2.22
C GLY A 299 -7.26 13.20 3.07
N GLY A 300 -6.01 13.04 2.64
CA GLY A 300 -5.00 12.24 3.34
C GLY A 300 -5.28 10.74 3.29
N TRP A 301 -5.01 10.04 4.40
CA TRP A 301 -5.12 8.59 4.51
C TRP A 301 -6.47 8.16 5.09
N ASP A 302 -6.99 7.00 4.69
CA ASP A 302 -8.17 6.43 5.35
C ASP A 302 -7.81 5.92 6.76
N SER A 303 -8.39 6.55 7.78
CA SER A 303 -8.12 6.26 9.20
C SER A 303 -8.53 4.85 9.64
N TYR A 304 -9.41 4.18 8.90
CA TYR A 304 -9.94 2.85 9.22
C TYR A 304 -9.36 1.71 8.37
N ASN A 305 -8.61 2.05 7.31
CA ASN A 305 -7.97 1.08 6.43
C ASN A 305 -6.64 0.61 7.04
N VAL A 306 -6.38 -0.69 7.06
CA VAL A 306 -5.12 -1.25 7.60
C VAL A 306 -4.00 -1.37 6.56
N THR A 307 -4.29 -0.98 5.31
CA THR A 307 -3.36 -0.74 4.18
C THR A 307 -3.74 0.59 3.52
N GLU A 308 -3.64 1.66 4.31
CA GLU A 308 -3.99 3.03 3.93
C GLU A 308 -3.15 3.58 2.76
N ASP A 309 -1.94 3.05 2.62
CA ASP A 309 -0.95 3.35 1.60
C ASP A 309 -1.43 2.89 0.21
N ALA A 310 -1.76 1.61 0.10
CA ALA A 310 -2.24 1.00 -1.12
C ALA A 310 -3.57 1.62 -1.56
N ASP A 311 -4.45 1.95 -0.62
CA ASP A 311 -5.69 2.72 -0.85
C ASP A 311 -5.42 4.11 -1.44
N LEU A 312 -4.49 4.87 -0.83
CA LEU A 312 -4.14 6.20 -1.29
C LEU A 312 -3.55 6.19 -2.71
N GLY A 313 -2.78 5.17 -3.08
CA GLY A 313 -2.32 4.96 -4.45
C GLY A 313 -3.47 4.85 -5.47
N ILE A 314 -4.56 4.17 -5.09
CA ILE A 314 -5.77 4.06 -5.91
C ILE A 314 -6.57 5.36 -5.93
N LYS A 315 -6.64 6.09 -4.81
CA LYS A 315 -7.25 7.43 -4.77
C LYS A 315 -6.54 8.41 -5.71
N CYS A 316 -5.21 8.42 -5.73
CA CYS A 316 -4.42 9.20 -6.69
C CYS A 316 -4.82 8.84 -8.14
N ALA A 317 -4.87 7.55 -8.48
CA ALA A 317 -5.23 7.11 -9.83
C ALA A 317 -6.68 7.45 -10.21
N ARG A 318 -7.63 7.31 -9.27
CA ARG A 318 -9.04 7.69 -9.46
C ARG A 318 -9.20 9.21 -9.70
N ALA A 319 -8.36 10.02 -9.06
CA ALA A 319 -8.28 11.47 -9.28
C ALA A 319 -7.50 11.87 -10.55
N GLY A 320 -7.05 10.90 -11.36
CA GLY A 320 -6.33 11.17 -12.60
C GLY A 320 -4.87 11.60 -12.39
N PHE A 321 -4.36 11.49 -11.17
CA PHE A 321 -2.98 11.79 -10.86
C PHE A 321 -2.05 10.59 -11.11
N LYS A 322 -0.78 10.89 -11.39
CA LYS A 322 0.26 9.89 -11.59
C LYS A 322 1.04 9.63 -10.30
N VAL A 323 1.34 8.36 -10.08
CA VAL A 323 2.32 7.87 -9.10
C VAL A 323 3.48 7.28 -9.89
N LYS A 324 4.73 7.56 -9.47
CA LYS A 324 5.93 7.08 -10.16
C LYS A 324 6.85 6.32 -9.22
N MET A 325 7.49 5.26 -9.71
CA MET A 325 8.58 4.60 -9.00
C MET A 325 9.88 5.39 -9.21
N ILE A 326 10.64 5.64 -8.14
CA ILE A 326 11.92 6.35 -8.23
C ILE A 326 13.07 5.47 -7.71
N PRO A 327 14.29 5.58 -8.29
CA PRO A 327 15.42 4.71 -7.98
C PRO A 327 16.15 5.19 -6.72
N THR A 328 15.45 5.11 -5.60
CA THR A 328 15.97 5.33 -4.26
C THR A 328 15.56 4.18 -3.38
N LEU A 329 16.41 3.84 -2.42
CA LEU A 329 16.19 2.71 -1.53
C LEU A 329 15.87 3.18 -0.13
N THR A 330 14.89 2.54 0.51
CA THR A 330 14.72 2.56 1.96
C THR A 330 14.86 1.14 2.48
N GLU A 331 15.75 0.96 3.46
CA GLU A 331 15.93 -0.33 4.13
C GLU A 331 15.08 -0.39 5.40
N GLU A 332 14.26 -1.42 5.48
CA GLU A 332 13.38 -1.78 6.60
C GLU A 332 13.90 -3.00 7.37
N GLU A 333 13.25 -3.35 8.48
CA GLU A 333 13.45 -4.61 9.21
C GLU A 333 12.44 -5.69 8.80
N ALA A 334 12.92 -6.80 8.23
CA ALA A 334 12.07 -7.96 7.95
C ALA A 334 11.72 -8.72 9.24
N THR A 335 10.50 -9.26 9.30
CA THR A 335 10.09 -10.14 10.41
C THR A 335 10.93 -11.41 10.46
N ILE A 336 11.54 -11.69 11.62
CA ILE A 336 12.43 -12.84 11.79
C ILE A 336 11.72 -14.13 12.23
N THR A 337 10.46 -14.05 12.68
CA THR A 337 9.68 -15.20 13.15
C THR A 337 8.43 -15.41 12.30
N LEU A 338 8.03 -16.67 12.11
CA LEU A 338 6.79 -17.01 11.40
C LEU A 338 5.55 -16.38 12.04
N LYS A 339 5.52 -16.29 13.38
CA LYS A 339 4.40 -15.66 14.10
C LYS A 339 4.29 -14.17 13.77
N ALA A 340 5.39 -13.43 13.76
CA ALA A 340 5.38 -12.01 13.38
C ALA A 340 5.00 -11.84 11.92
N TRP A 341 5.57 -12.68 11.04
CA TRP A 341 5.24 -12.67 9.61
C TRP A 341 3.76 -12.93 9.34
N LEU A 342 3.15 -13.93 9.99
CA LEU A 342 1.73 -14.25 9.81
C LEU A 342 0.81 -13.09 10.23
N LYS A 343 1.15 -12.39 11.32
CA LYS A 343 0.40 -11.20 11.77
C LYS A 343 0.49 -10.06 10.75
N GLN A 344 1.71 -9.75 10.30
CA GLN A 344 1.92 -8.71 9.30
C GLN A 344 1.23 -9.05 7.98
N ARG A 345 1.38 -10.29 7.50
CA ARG A 345 0.82 -10.72 6.22
C ARG A 345 -0.69 -10.80 6.21
N SER A 346 -1.30 -11.31 7.29
CA SER A 346 -2.76 -11.33 7.42
C SER A 346 -3.35 -9.93 7.49
N ARG A 347 -2.67 -8.97 8.14
CA ARG A 347 -3.04 -7.55 8.11
C ARG A 347 -3.04 -6.98 6.69
N TRP A 348 -2.01 -7.24 5.90
CA TRP A 348 -1.94 -6.73 4.52
C TRP A 348 -3.04 -7.32 3.62
N ILE A 349 -3.24 -8.63 3.67
CA ILE A 349 -4.30 -9.29 2.90
C ILE A 349 -5.68 -8.78 3.32
N LYS A 350 -5.91 -8.60 4.63
CA LYS A 350 -7.13 -7.98 5.16
C LYS A 350 -7.34 -6.58 4.59
N GLY A 351 -6.32 -5.73 4.63
CA GLY A 351 -6.38 -4.37 4.10
C GLY A 351 -6.67 -4.34 2.59
N PHE A 352 -6.02 -5.21 1.81
CA PHE A 352 -6.29 -5.29 0.38
C PHE A 352 -7.74 -5.72 0.08
N ILE A 353 -8.29 -6.65 0.86
CA ILE A 353 -9.70 -7.05 0.75
C ILE A 353 -10.62 -5.89 1.17
N GLN A 354 -10.26 -5.10 2.21
CA GLN A 354 -11.00 -3.89 2.59
C GLN A 354 -11.00 -2.87 1.45
N THR A 355 -9.83 -2.49 0.94
CA THR A 355 -9.67 -1.56 -0.20
C THR A 355 -10.45 -2.04 -1.44
N TYR A 356 -10.42 -3.35 -1.73
CA TYR A 356 -11.19 -3.94 -2.82
C TYR A 356 -12.69 -3.63 -2.69
N PHE A 357 -13.28 -3.97 -1.54
CA PHE A 357 -14.71 -3.80 -1.34
C PHE A 357 -15.13 -2.34 -1.15
N VAL A 358 -14.27 -1.49 -0.59
CA VAL A 358 -14.53 -0.05 -0.49
C VAL A 358 -14.70 0.55 -1.89
N HIS A 359 -13.73 0.37 -2.79
CA HIS A 359 -13.83 0.94 -4.13
C HIS A 359 -14.85 0.23 -5.04
N MET A 360 -15.16 -1.04 -4.79
CA MET A 360 -16.20 -1.80 -5.53
C MET A 360 -17.63 -1.53 -5.04
N ARG A 361 -17.86 -0.53 -4.19
CA ARG A 361 -19.22 -0.05 -3.86
C ARG A 361 -19.94 0.50 -5.07
N ASN A 362 -19.19 1.19 -5.94
CA ASN A 362 -19.68 1.71 -7.21
C ASN A 362 -18.74 1.30 -8.35
N PRO A 363 -18.86 0.06 -8.87
CA PRO A 363 -17.96 -0.45 -9.91
C PRO A 363 -18.04 0.36 -11.21
N SER A 364 -19.21 0.96 -11.51
CA SER A 364 -19.38 1.78 -12.71
C SER A 364 -18.57 3.08 -12.64
N GLN A 365 -18.56 3.73 -11.47
CA GLN A 365 -17.75 4.91 -11.22
C GLN A 365 -16.27 4.56 -11.22
N LEU A 366 -15.88 3.47 -10.55
CA LEU A 366 -14.50 3.00 -10.54
C LEU A 366 -13.97 2.74 -11.96
N PHE A 367 -14.78 2.12 -12.82
CA PHE A 367 -14.45 1.88 -14.22
C PHE A 367 -14.28 3.20 -14.99
N ARG A 368 -15.17 4.17 -14.78
CA ARG A 368 -15.09 5.49 -15.42
C ARG A 368 -13.82 6.26 -15.01
N THR A 369 -13.46 6.22 -13.73
CA THR A 369 -12.31 6.97 -13.19
C THR A 369 -10.97 6.33 -13.53
N LEU A 370 -10.87 5.00 -13.48
CA LEU A 370 -9.61 4.28 -13.75
C LEU A 370 -9.41 3.90 -15.22
N GLY A 371 -10.49 3.94 -16.02
CA GLY A 371 -10.53 3.36 -17.35
C GLY A 371 -10.39 1.83 -17.34
N LEU A 372 -10.45 1.22 -18.53
CA LEU A 372 -10.42 -0.24 -18.68
C LEU A 372 -9.15 -0.89 -18.09
N LYS A 373 -7.98 -0.35 -18.43
CA LYS A 373 -6.69 -0.89 -17.96
C LYS A 373 -6.56 -0.80 -16.44
N GLY A 374 -6.87 0.37 -15.86
CA GLY A 374 -6.79 0.57 -14.42
C GLY A 374 -7.82 -0.26 -13.66
N PHE A 375 -9.05 -0.39 -14.19
CA PHE A 375 -10.07 -1.25 -13.60
C PHE A 375 -9.67 -2.73 -13.59
N ILE A 376 -9.11 -3.23 -14.69
CA ILE A 376 -8.59 -4.61 -14.75
C ILE A 376 -7.45 -4.79 -13.74
N THR A 377 -6.45 -3.90 -13.73
CA THR A 377 -5.32 -3.99 -12.78
C THR A 377 -5.80 -3.97 -11.33
N PHE A 378 -6.73 -3.08 -10.99
CA PHE A 378 -7.32 -2.99 -9.66
C PHE A 378 -7.99 -4.32 -9.25
N ASN A 379 -8.84 -4.88 -10.11
CA ASN A 379 -9.53 -6.13 -9.83
C ASN A 379 -8.57 -7.32 -9.71
N LEU A 380 -7.52 -7.36 -10.54
CA LEU A 380 -6.51 -8.40 -10.46
C LEU A 380 -5.74 -8.34 -9.14
N MET A 381 -5.30 -7.14 -8.76
CA MET A 381 -4.37 -6.97 -7.63
C MET A 381 -5.06 -7.02 -6.26
N PHE A 382 -6.17 -6.28 -6.08
CA PHE A 382 -6.88 -6.23 -4.81
C PHE A 382 -7.92 -7.34 -4.67
N GLY A 383 -8.50 -7.80 -5.78
CA GLY A 383 -9.47 -8.90 -5.81
C GLY A 383 -8.80 -10.24 -6.07
N VAL A 384 -8.65 -10.59 -7.35
CA VAL A 384 -8.31 -11.93 -7.83
C VAL A 384 -7.09 -12.54 -7.13
N CYS A 385 -5.96 -11.83 -7.08
CA CYS A 385 -4.73 -12.35 -6.46
C CYS A 385 -4.91 -12.70 -4.98
N ASN A 386 -5.63 -11.88 -4.20
CA ASN A 386 -5.88 -12.14 -2.79
C ASN A 386 -6.85 -13.32 -2.59
N PHE A 387 -7.90 -13.43 -3.40
CA PHE A 387 -8.84 -14.55 -3.32
C PHE A 387 -8.22 -15.87 -3.80
N LEU A 388 -7.30 -15.84 -4.77
CA LEU A 388 -6.61 -17.05 -5.26
C LEU A 388 -5.79 -17.76 -4.18
N TYR A 389 -5.29 -17.04 -3.16
CA TYR A 389 -4.61 -17.69 -2.03
C TYR A 389 -5.51 -18.65 -1.25
N ILE A 390 -6.83 -18.47 -1.30
CA ILE A 390 -7.81 -19.36 -0.67
C ILE A 390 -8.40 -20.33 -1.70
N LEU A 391 -8.73 -19.82 -2.90
CA LEU A 391 -9.41 -20.60 -3.94
C LEU A 391 -8.54 -21.74 -4.50
N VAL A 392 -7.22 -21.54 -4.63
CA VAL A 392 -6.34 -22.59 -5.15
C VAL A 392 -6.24 -23.79 -4.20
N PRO A 393 -5.92 -23.62 -2.90
CA PRO A 393 -5.98 -24.73 -1.93
C PRO A 393 -7.37 -25.39 -1.87
N LEU A 394 -8.45 -24.60 -1.95
CA LEU A 394 -9.81 -25.13 -1.98
C LEU A 394 -10.04 -26.01 -3.22
N ALA A 395 -9.56 -25.60 -4.40
CA ALA A 395 -9.64 -26.41 -5.61
C ALA A 395 -8.90 -27.75 -5.47
N PHE A 396 -7.75 -27.79 -4.79
CA PHE A 396 -7.05 -29.04 -4.49
C PHE A 396 -7.84 -29.94 -3.52
N ILE A 397 -8.45 -29.37 -2.49
CA ILE A 397 -9.32 -30.13 -1.56
C ILE A 397 -10.52 -30.71 -2.30
N VAL A 398 -11.21 -29.90 -3.11
CA VAL A 398 -12.35 -30.35 -3.92
C VAL A 398 -11.93 -31.44 -4.90
N MET A 399 -10.76 -31.29 -5.55
CA MET A 399 -10.23 -32.32 -6.44
C MET A 399 -9.89 -33.62 -5.71
N TYR A 400 -9.41 -33.54 -4.46
CA TYR A 400 -9.21 -34.71 -3.62
C TYR A 400 -10.55 -35.41 -3.31
N LEU A 401 -11.61 -34.67 -2.97
CA LEU A 401 -12.95 -35.25 -2.75
C LEU A 401 -13.53 -35.90 -4.02
N VAL A 402 -13.30 -35.30 -5.19
CA VAL A 402 -13.62 -35.91 -6.49
C VAL A 402 -12.88 -37.24 -6.66
N SER A 403 -11.59 -37.31 -6.30
CA SER A 403 -10.79 -38.53 -6.42
C SER A 403 -11.24 -39.67 -5.49
N LEU A 404 -11.93 -39.34 -4.40
CA LEU A 404 -12.57 -40.30 -3.49
C LEU A 404 -13.98 -40.72 -3.94
N ASN A 405 -14.42 -40.27 -5.12
CA ASN A 405 -15.78 -40.47 -5.64
C ASN A 405 -16.89 -39.90 -4.73
N ILE A 406 -16.58 -38.93 -3.88
CA ILE A 406 -17.59 -38.23 -3.04
C ILE A 406 -18.45 -37.30 -3.91
N ILE A 407 -17.83 -36.64 -4.90
CA ILE A 407 -18.51 -35.81 -5.89
C ILE A 407 -18.50 -36.56 -7.22
N PRO A 408 -19.67 -36.96 -7.76
CA PRO A 408 -19.73 -37.81 -8.94
C PRO A 408 -19.41 -37.01 -10.20
N LEU A 409 -18.22 -37.21 -10.77
CA LEU A 409 -17.83 -36.68 -12.09
C LEU A 409 -17.56 -37.84 -13.06
N ASN A 410 -17.69 -37.59 -14.36
CA ASN A 410 -17.39 -38.60 -15.37
C ASN A 410 -15.87 -38.87 -15.41
N SER A 411 -15.47 -40.11 -15.74
CA SER A 411 -14.04 -40.49 -15.73
C SER A 411 -13.17 -39.61 -16.64
N SER A 412 -13.69 -39.18 -17.80
CA SER A 412 -12.99 -38.27 -18.71
C SER A 412 -12.78 -36.87 -18.10
N GLU A 413 -13.78 -36.35 -17.40
CA GLU A 413 -13.73 -35.06 -16.70
C GLU A 413 -12.70 -35.09 -15.57
N ILE A 414 -12.70 -36.15 -14.76
CA ILE A 414 -11.74 -36.36 -13.68
C ILE A 414 -10.31 -36.38 -14.23
N ILE A 415 -10.07 -37.15 -15.30
CA ILE A 415 -8.77 -37.26 -15.95
C ILE A 415 -8.32 -35.88 -16.45
N PHE A 416 -9.18 -35.16 -17.16
CA PHE A 416 -8.89 -33.83 -17.69
C PHE A 416 -8.53 -32.84 -16.57
N LEU A 417 -9.37 -32.70 -15.55
CA LEU A 417 -9.15 -31.79 -14.42
C LEU A 417 -7.88 -32.16 -13.63
N LYS A 418 -7.55 -33.45 -13.52
CA LYS A 418 -6.32 -33.91 -12.85
C LYS A 418 -5.08 -33.43 -13.57
N TYR A 419 -5.00 -33.63 -14.89
CA TYR A 419 -3.85 -33.17 -15.66
C TYR A 419 -3.80 -31.65 -15.72
N LEU A 420 -4.94 -30.96 -15.80
CA LEU A 420 -4.99 -29.51 -15.75
C LEU A 420 -4.46 -28.96 -14.41
N ASN A 421 -4.88 -29.53 -13.28
CA ASN A 421 -4.39 -29.14 -11.95
C ASN A 421 -2.88 -29.40 -11.78
N ILE A 422 -2.38 -30.54 -12.28
CA ILE A 422 -0.94 -30.84 -12.24
C ILE A 422 -0.17 -29.82 -13.09
N LEU A 423 -0.66 -29.51 -14.29
CA LEU A 423 -0.05 -28.51 -15.16
C LEU A 423 -0.03 -27.12 -14.50
N SER A 424 -1.14 -26.72 -13.89
CA SER A 424 -1.24 -25.47 -13.11
C SER A 424 -0.20 -25.44 -11.99
N LEU A 425 -0.12 -26.50 -11.18
CA LEU A 425 0.84 -26.58 -10.07
C LEU A 425 2.28 -26.44 -10.55
N VAL A 426 2.66 -27.23 -11.56
CA VAL A 426 4.04 -27.23 -12.09
C VAL A 426 4.39 -25.88 -12.70
N THR A 427 3.51 -25.32 -13.54
CA THR A 427 3.75 -24.00 -14.16
C THR A 427 3.79 -22.88 -13.12
N GLY A 428 2.97 -22.96 -12.07
CA GLY A 428 3.00 -22.03 -10.94
C GLY A 428 4.31 -22.07 -10.18
N ILE A 429 4.79 -23.26 -9.82
CA ILE A 429 6.09 -23.47 -9.16
C ILE A 429 7.22 -22.90 -10.03
N LEU A 430 7.25 -23.25 -11.31
CA LEU A 430 8.27 -22.77 -12.24
C LEU A 430 8.24 -21.24 -12.40
N SER A 431 7.05 -20.64 -12.50
CA SER A 431 6.89 -19.17 -12.58
C SER A 431 7.42 -18.46 -11.34
N ILE A 432 7.12 -18.97 -10.15
CA ILE A 432 7.60 -18.44 -8.87
C ILE A 432 9.13 -18.59 -8.77
N MET A 433 9.66 -19.78 -9.06
CA MET A 433 11.11 -20.02 -9.07
C MET A 433 11.85 -19.13 -10.07
N TRP A 434 11.28 -18.95 -11.27
CA TRP A 434 11.84 -18.07 -12.29
C TRP A 434 11.90 -16.62 -11.81
N SER A 435 10.85 -16.12 -11.14
CA SER A 435 10.87 -14.76 -10.59
C SER A 435 11.95 -14.55 -9.53
N ALA A 436 12.19 -15.53 -8.65
CA ALA A 436 13.27 -15.48 -7.67
C ALA A 436 14.66 -15.57 -8.33
N PHE A 437 14.81 -16.44 -9.34
CA PHE A 437 16.06 -16.57 -10.09
C PHE A 437 16.41 -15.27 -10.83
N GLU A 438 15.43 -14.60 -11.42
CA GLU A 438 15.64 -13.34 -12.13
C GLU A 438 16.17 -12.24 -11.19
N ILE A 439 15.58 -12.08 -10.00
CA ILE A 439 16.09 -11.15 -8.98
C ILE A 439 17.52 -11.52 -8.55
N LYS A 440 17.76 -12.80 -8.27
CA LYS A 440 19.09 -13.31 -7.88
C LYS A 440 20.18 -12.94 -8.90
N GLN A 441 19.86 -13.01 -10.20
CA GLN A 441 20.82 -12.74 -11.27
C GLN A 441 21.06 -11.25 -11.51
N SER A 442 20.05 -10.43 -11.30
CA SER A 442 20.04 -9.00 -11.65
C SER A 442 20.46 -8.09 -10.50
N ASN A 443 20.33 -8.54 -9.25
CA ASN A 443 20.63 -7.74 -8.07
C ASN A 443 21.76 -8.34 -7.24
N ALA A 444 22.84 -7.58 -7.07
CA ALA A 444 24.05 -8.03 -6.36
C ALA A 444 23.77 -8.43 -4.90
N GLN A 445 22.79 -7.81 -4.23
CA GLN A 445 22.43 -8.17 -2.85
C GLN A 445 21.90 -9.61 -2.73
N PHE A 446 21.25 -10.11 -3.79
CA PHE A 446 20.58 -11.41 -3.83
C PHE A 446 21.44 -12.52 -4.46
N LYS A 447 22.57 -12.16 -5.09
CA LYS A 447 23.43 -13.09 -5.84
C LYS A 447 23.87 -14.30 -5.01
N ASN A 448 24.10 -14.12 -3.72
CA ASN A 448 24.57 -15.16 -2.80
C ASN A 448 23.47 -15.91 -2.04
N ILE A 449 22.19 -15.63 -2.29
CA ILE A 449 21.09 -16.38 -1.66
C ILE A 449 21.03 -17.78 -2.26
N SER A 450 21.43 -18.80 -1.51
CA SER A 450 21.48 -20.20 -1.98
C SER A 450 20.11 -20.87 -1.98
N CYS A 451 19.20 -20.44 -1.08
CA CYS A 451 17.89 -21.06 -0.90
C CYS A 451 16.78 -20.48 -1.79
N TRP A 452 17.10 -19.67 -2.81
CA TRP A 452 16.11 -19.04 -3.72
C TRP A 452 15.12 -20.03 -4.36
N TRP A 453 15.55 -21.28 -4.60
CA TRP A 453 14.72 -22.34 -5.17
C TRP A 453 13.58 -22.77 -4.24
N SER A 454 13.69 -22.49 -2.94
CA SER A 454 12.68 -22.79 -1.92
C SER A 454 11.57 -21.72 -1.83
N TYR A 455 11.62 -20.67 -2.67
CA TYR A 455 10.61 -19.62 -2.71
C TYR A 455 9.17 -20.13 -2.86
N PRO A 456 8.87 -21.17 -3.66
CA PRO A 456 7.53 -21.76 -3.69
C PRO A 456 7.04 -22.28 -2.32
N LEU A 457 7.93 -22.79 -1.45
CA LEU A 457 7.55 -23.25 -0.11
C LEU A 457 7.12 -22.07 0.78
N TYR A 458 7.74 -20.90 0.62
CA TYR A 458 7.34 -19.69 1.31
C TYR A 458 5.96 -19.19 0.86
N ILE A 459 5.63 -19.29 -0.44
CA ILE A 459 4.31 -18.93 -0.97
C ILE A 459 3.18 -19.79 -0.36
N LEU A 460 3.46 -21.02 0.09
CA LEU A 460 2.48 -21.87 0.79
C LEU A 460 2.04 -21.30 2.14
N LEU A 461 2.75 -20.31 2.69
CA LEU A 461 2.35 -19.61 3.91
C LEU A 461 1.23 -18.58 3.66
N LEU A 462 1.05 -18.11 2.42
CA LEU A 462 0.04 -17.10 2.05
C LEU A 462 -1.41 -17.60 2.21
N PRO A 463 -1.77 -18.85 1.84
CA PRO A 463 -3.07 -19.42 2.20
C PRO A 463 -3.40 -19.36 3.69
N ILE A 464 -2.43 -19.68 4.55
CA ILE A 464 -2.61 -19.66 6.01
C ILE A 464 -2.86 -18.22 6.49
N ALA A 465 -2.04 -17.27 6.02
CA ALA A 465 -2.24 -15.86 6.32
C ALA A 465 -3.58 -15.32 5.79
N SER A 466 -4.05 -15.80 4.65
CA SER A 466 -5.33 -15.41 4.04
C SER A 466 -6.53 -15.89 4.85
N LEU A 467 -6.49 -17.13 5.36
CA LEU A 467 -7.54 -17.64 6.26
C LEU A 467 -7.59 -16.83 7.56
N LEU A 468 -6.43 -16.49 8.13
CA LEU A 468 -6.35 -15.61 9.29
C LEU A 468 -6.90 -14.21 8.99
N ALA A 469 -6.61 -13.65 7.81
CA ALA A 469 -7.13 -12.35 7.38
C ALA A 469 -8.67 -12.37 7.29
N VAL A 470 -9.25 -13.40 6.66
CA VAL A 470 -10.70 -13.57 6.57
C VAL A 470 -11.33 -13.68 7.97
N TYR A 471 -10.75 -14.47 8.87
CA TYR A 471 -11.20 -14.54 10.26
C TYR A 471 -11.14 -13.18 10.97
N GLN A 472 -10.06 -12.42 10.77
CA GLN A 472 -9.90 -11.09 11.36
C GLN A 472 -10.85 -10.04 10.78
N ILE A 473 -11.26 -10.14 9.50
CA ILE A 473 -12.27 -9.26 8.92
C ILE A 473 -13.57 -9.32 9.72
N PHE A 474 -13.99 -10.51 10.16
CA PHE A 474 -15.23 -10.70 10.92
C PHE A 474 -15.10 -10.44 12.41
N THR A 475 -13.91 -10.57 12.99
CA THR A 475 -13.70 -10.45 14.45
C THR A 475 -13.01 -9.17 14.89
N LYS A 476 -12.18 -8.57 14.03
CA LYS A 476 -11.22 -7.50 14.34
C LYS A 476 -10.95 -6.62 13.12
N LEU A 477 -12.01 -6.07 12.53
CA LEU A 477 -11.99 -5.37 11.24
C LEU A 477 -10.91 -4.27 11.18
N HIS A 478 -10.95 -3.30 12.11
CA HIS A 478 -10.02 -2.16 12.14
C HIS A 478 -8.80 -2.38 13.05
N PHE A 479 -8.59 -3.61 13.53
CA PHE A 479 -7.49 -3.88 14.45
C PHE A 479 -6.16 -3.87 13.70
N TRP A 480 -5.26 -2.99 14.15
CA TRP A 480 -3.89 -2.91 13.67
C TRP A 480 -2.98 -3.85 14.47
N GLU A 481 -2.62 -4.99 13.87
CA GLU A 481 -1.60 -5.87 14.44
C GLU A 481 -0.21 -5.28 14.20
N LYS A 482 0.30 -4.57 15.21
CA LYS A 482 1.62 -3.96 15.16
C LYS A 482 2.73 -5.02 15.11
N THR A 483 3.66 -4.87 14.17
CA THR A 483 4.93 -5.59 14.15
C THR A 483 5.87 -5.00 15.21
N LYS A 484 6.60 -5.85 15.95
CA LYS A 484 7.65 -5.37 16.85
C LYS A 484 8.93 -5.22 16.04
N HIS A 485 9.52 -4.03 16.08
CA HIS A 485 10.82 -3.70 15.47
C HIS A 485 11.93 -3.70 16.53
N GLY A 486 13.19 -3.66 16.08
CA GLY A 486 14.38 -3.72 16.93
C GLY A 486 14.74 -5.14 17.40
N VAL A 487 14.22 -6.18 16.76
CA VAL A 487 14.40 -7.59 17.20
C VAL A 487 15.55 -8.27 16.45
N SER A 488 15.89 -7.78 15.25
CA SER A 488 16.98 -8.31 14.43
C SER A 488 18.32 -8.30 15.16
N LEU A 489 19.05 -9.42 15.05
CA LEU A 489 20.43 -9.52 15.52
C LEU A 489 21.40 -8.79 14.57
N ILE A 490 21.00 -8.61 13.31
CA ILE A 490 21.76 -7.83 12.33
C ILE A 490 21.42 -6.37 12.57
N LYS A 491 22.24 -5.68 13.35
CA LYS A 491 22.13 -4.23 13.46
C LYS A 491 22.51 -3.59 12.13
N ASN A 492 21.76 -2.56 11.72
CA ASN A 492 22.23 -1.59 10.74
C ASN A 492 23.63 -1.14 11.17
N GLN A 493 24.66 -1.41 10.36
CA GLN A 493 26.07 -1.38 10.81
C GLN A 493 26.48 -0.07 11.50
N LYS A 494 27.07 -0.23 12.69
CA LYS A 494 27.92 0.67 13.51
C LYS A 494 27.41 2.10 13.76
N LEU A 495 26.54 2.25 14.77
CA LEU A 495 26.54 3.43 15.64
C LEU A 495 27.86 3.45 16.44
N ASN A 496 28.90 4.08 15.89
CA ASN A 496 30.00 4.56 16.73
C ASN A 496 29.50 5.90 17.31
N PHE A 497 29.08 5.87 18.58
CA PHE A 497 28.78 7.08 19.36
C PHE A 497 30.04 7.91 19.58
#